data_AF-A0A7C8ML54-F1
#
_entry.id   AF-A0A7C8ML54-F1
#
_cell.length_a   1.000
_cell.length_b   1.000
_cell.length_c   1.000
_cell.angle_alpha   90.00
_cell.angle_beta   90.00
_cell.angle_gamma   90.00
#
_symmetry.space_group_name_H-M   'P 1'
#
loop_
_entity.id
_entity.type
_entity.pdbx_description
1 polymer ?
#
loop_
_entity_poly.entity_id
_entity_poly.type
_entity_poly.pdbx_seq_one_letter_code
_entity_poly.pdbx_strand_id
1 'polypeptide(L)'
;MDSTSSVPRQLAGLGSYPRIASSGVKRVRKEGKAFRILREPEAMEFVRKNTSLPVPAVLEVQIGPETRLSSLTMEEMPGRQLGQAWPNMSDAARSQTISMLKQHLAQLHDLRPPSPGWVGSCSGGTAYDHRLTNLTTCRPFDFVGAFHGFLVAPVSSVKSW
;
A
#
# COMPACT_ATOMS: atom_id res chain seq x y z
N MET A 1 -14.81 9.33 -31.50
CA MET A 1 -14.41 10.68 -31.06
C MET A 1 -15.63 11.27 -30.40
N ASP A 2 -15.75 11.40 -29.09
CA ASP A 2 -14.76 11.55 -28.04
C ASP A 2 -15.41 10.99 -26.76
N SER A 3 -14.79 10.02 -26.11
CA SER A 3 -15.32 9.41 -24.87
C SER A 3 -14.58 10.00 -23.69
N THR A 4 -15.22 10.98 -23.06
CA THR A 4 -14.81 11.59 -21.80
C THR A 4 -14.74 10.52 -20.70
N SER A 5 -13.53 10.03 -20.45
CA SER A 5 -13.19 9.19 -19.30
C SER A 5 -13.34 10.00 -18.02
N SER A 6 -14.46 9.81 -17.35
CA SER A 6 -14.76 10.33 -16.02
C SER A 6 -13.73 9.83 -15.01
N VAL A 7 -12.91 10.75 -14.49
CA VAL A 7 -12.00 10.51 -13.37
C VAL A 7 -12.86 10.24 -12.12
N PRO A 8 -12.66 9.14 -11.37
CA PRO A 8 -13.39 8.91 -10.14
C PRO A 8 -13.12 10.05 -9.14
N ARG A 9 -14.18 10.82 -8.89
CA ARG A 9 -14.25 11.90 -7.91
C ARG A 9 -14.30 11.30 -6.51
N GLN A 10 -13.16 11.14 -5.84
CA GLN A 10 -13.07 11.23 -4.36
C GLN A 10 -11.62 11.27 -3.82
N LEU A 11 -10.85 12.29 -4.22
CA LEU A 11 -9.84 12.94 -3.36
C LEU A 11 -9.76 14.46 -3.67
N ALA A 12 -10.87 15.04 -4.15
CA ALA A 12 -11.00 16.47 -4.39
C ALA A 12 -11.38 17.15 -3.07
N GLY A 13 -10.38 17.50 -2.27
CA GLY A 13 -10.61 18.20 -1.01
C GLY A 13 -9.44 18.17 -0.04
N LEU A 14 -8.24 18.56 -0.47
CA LEU A 14 -7.16 18.95 0.44
C LEU A 14 -6.57 20.25 -0.10
N GLY A 15 -7.27 21.35 0.19
CA GLY A 15 -6.75 22.70 0.02
C GLY A 15 -5.46 22.85 0.82
N SER A 16 -4.57 23.71 0.32
CA SER A 16 -3.32 24.13 0.95
C SER A 16 -3.42 24.18 2.48
N TYR A 17 -2.85 23.18 3.17
CA TYR A 17 -2.70 23.26 4.62
C TYR A 17 -1.60 24.26 4.96
N PRO A 18 -1.82 25.14 5.95
CA PRO A 18 -0.78 26.06 6.41
C PRO A 18 0.46 25.26 6.83
N ARG A 19 1.66 25.79 6.51
CA ARG A 19 2.94 25.24 6.98
C ARG A 19 2.92 25.18 8.50
N ILE A 20 2.67 23.99 9.05
CA ILE A 20 2.80 23.73 10.48
C ILE A 20 4.29 23.80 10.81
N ALA A 21 4.64 24.76 11.67
CA ALA A 21 5.94 24.89 12.29
C ALA A 21 6.42 23.52 12.79
N SER A 22 7.69 23.21 12.55
CA SER A 22 8.26 21.89 12.83
C SER A 22 8.14 21.55 14.33
N SER A 23 7.11 20.81 14.71
CA SER A 23 7.20 19.96 15.89
C SER A 23 8.35 18.98 15.63
N GLY A 24 9.18 18.74 16.65
CA GLY A 24 10.44 17.99 16.59
C GLY A 24 10.31 16.49 16.25
N VAL A 25 9.28 16.09 15.52
CA VAL A 25 9.12 14.74 14.97
C VAL A 25 10.11 14.58 13.81
N LYS A 26 11.04 13.63 13.94
CA LYS A 26 11.92 13.26 12.82
C LYS A 26 11.08 12.65 11.70
N ARG A 27 11.44 12.95 10.46
CA ARG A 27 10.66 12.59 9.27
C ARG A 27 11.50 11.81 8.28
N VAL A 28 10.87 10.87 7.59
CA VAL A 28 11.42 10.16 6.45
C VAL A 28 10.63 10.57 5.21
N ARG A 29 11.33 10.89 4.13
CA ARG A 29 10.73 11.19 2.83
C ARG A 29 11.17 10.16 1.79
N LYS A 30 10.20 9.52 1.15
CA LYS A 30 10.37 8.58 0.04
C LYS A 30 9.95 9.26 -1.26
N GLU A 31 10.70 9.07 -2.33
CA GLU A 31 10.37 9.58 -3.67
C GLU A 31 10.26 8.43 -4.67
N GLY A 32 9.36 8.56 -5.63
CA GLY A 32 9.16 7.54 -6.66
C GLY A 32 8.05 7.85 -7.64
N LYS A 33 7.76 6.90 -8.53
CA LYS A 33 6.63 7.00 -9.47
C LYS A 33 5.31 7.06 -8.69
N ALA A 34 4.35 7.85 -9.19
CA ALA A 34 3.06 8.09 -8.53
C ALA A 34 2.34 6.79 -8.11
N PHE A 35 2.30 5.79 -8.99
CA PHE A 35 1.63 4.51 -8.69
C PHE A 35 2.27 3.74 -7.52
N ARG A 36 3.57 3.92 -7.24
CA ARG A 36 4.23 3.32 -6.06
C ARG A 36 3.93 4.12 -4.80
N ILE A 37 4.02 5.45 -4.90
CA ILE A 37 3.83 6.38 -3.78
C ILE A 37 2.40 6.38 -3.27
N LEU A 38 1.39 6.17 -4.12
CA LEU A 38 -0.02 6.18 -3.72
C LEU A 38 -0.45 4.96 -2.91
N ARG A 39 0.18 3.79 -3.13
CA ARG A 39 -0.26 2.51 -2.53
C ARG A 39 0.27 2.29 -1.12
N GLU A 40 1.47 2.75 -0.85
CA GLU A 40 2.07 2.64 0.48
C GLU A 40 1.24 3.34 1.59
N PRO A 41 0.83 4.62 1.46
CA PRO A 41 0.04 5.28 2.50
C PRO A 41 -1.33 4.65 2.68
N GLU A 42 -1.95 4.16 1.59
CA GLU A 42 -3.21 3.42 1.62
C GLU A 42 -3.08 2.15 2.47
N ALA A 43 -2.04 1.35 2.24
CA ALA A 43 -1.77 0.13 3.00
C ALA A 43 -1.41 0.44 4.47
N MET A 44 -0.60 1.47 4.73
CA MET A 44 -0.23 1.88 6.08
C MET A 44 -1.46 2.31 6.88
N GLU A 45 -2.36 3.10 6.29
CA GLU A 45 -3.61 3.52 6.91
C GLU A 45 -4.52 2.34 7.21
N PHE A 46 -4.65 1.40 6.27
CA PHE A 46 -5.42 0.18 6.45
C PHE A 46 -4.88 -0.67 7.62
N VAL A 47 -3.56 -0.90 7.66
CA VAL A 47 -2.92 -1.68 8.74
C VAL A 47 -3.09 -0.98 10.09
N ARG A 48 -2.91 0.35 10.16
CA ARG A 48 -3.07 1.11 11.40
C ARG A 48 -4.48 1.04 11.97
N LYS A 49 -5.50 1.06 11.09
CA LYS A 49 -6.90 1.00 11.50
C LYS A 49 -7.35 -0.38 11.98
N ASN A 50 -6.73 -1.44 11.47
CA ASN A 50 -7.23 -2.81 11.66
C ASN A 50 -6.32 -3.70 12.50
N THR A 51 -5.17 -3.19 12.96
CA THR A 51 -4.21 -3.97 13.76
C THR A 51 -3.57 -3.11 14.84
N SER A 52 -2.91 -3.74 15.80
CA SER A 52 -2.07 -3.07 16.78
C SER A 52 -0.63 -2.85 16.31
N LEU A 53 -0.31 -3.13 15.03
CA LEU A 53 1.06 -3.02 14.54
C LEU A 53 1.51 -1.55 14.56
N PRO A 54 2.71 -1.28 15.07
CA PRO A 54 3.29 0.05 14.96
C PRO A 54 3.68 0.30 13.50
N VAL A 55 2.96 1.21 12.84
CA VAL A 55 3.28 1.71 11.49
C VAL A 55 3.46 3.23 11.54
N PRO A 56 4.42 3.81 10.80
CA PRO A 56 4.66 5.25 10.84
C PRO A 56 3.40 6.05 10.46
N ALA A 57 3.16 7.20 11.08
CA ALA A 57 2.07 8.07 10.62
C ALA A 57 2.43 8.72 9.28
N VAL A 58 1.48 8.74 8.35
CA VAL A 58 1.61 9.47 7.08
C VAL A 58 1.43 10.95 7.39
N LEU A 59 2.44 11.76 7.08
CA LEU A 59 2.41 13.21 7.31
C LEU A 59 1.99 13.96 6.06
N GLU A 60 2.46 13.51 4.89
CA GLU A 60 2.18 14.18 3.62
C GLU A 60 2.34 13.22 2.43
N VAL A 61 1.47 13.36 1.43
CA VAL A 61 1.61 12.71 0.12
C VAL A 61 1.55 13.78 -0.96
N GLN A 62 2.60 13.88 -1.77
CA GLN A 62 2.69 14.81 -2.89
C GLN A 62 2.75 14.02 -4.20
N ILE A 63 1.80 14.25 -5.10
CA ILE A 63 1.79 13.62 -6.42
C ILE A 63 2.34 14.61 -7.44
N GLY A 64 3.48 14.23 -8.02
CA GLY A 64 4.10 15.00 -9.09
C GLY A 64 3.32 14.87 -10.41
N PRO A 65 3.41 15.85 -11.32
CA PRO A 65 2.99 15.65 -12.70
C PRO A 65 3.74 14.47 -13.34
N GLU A 66 3.27 13.97 -14.47
CA GLU A 66 3.77 12.74 -15.11
C GLU A 66 5.31 12.70 -15.33
N THR A 67 5.94 13.86 -15.45
CA THR A 67 7.39 14.04 -15.63
C THR A 67 8.19 14.17 -14.33
N ARG A 68 7.54 14.26 -13.17
CA ARG A 68 8.18 14.49 -11.86
C ARG A 68 7.86 13.37 -10.87
N LEU A 69 8.83 13.06 -10.02
CA LEU A 69 8.63 12.11 -8.93
C LEU A 69 7.58 12.60 -7.95
N SER A 70 6.77 11.66 -7.49
CA SER A 70 5.88 11.82 -6.33
C SER A 70 6.66 11.54 -5.05
N SER A 71 6.13 11.97 -3.92
CA SER A 71 6.76 11.70 -2.62
C SER A 71 5.78 11.41 -1.49
N LEU A 72 6.22 10.58 -0.55
CA LEU A 72 5.56 10.27 0.71
C LEU A 72 6.47 10.73 1.86
N THR A 73 5.96 11.61 2.71
CA THR A 73 6.61 12.03 3.96
C THR A 73 5.87 11.38 5.13
N MET A 74 6.61 10.73 6.02
CA MET A 74 6.08 10.01 7.17
C MET A 74 6.95 10.22 8.41
N GLU A 75 6.45 9.85 9.57
CA GLU A 75 7.23 9.83 10.81
C GLU A 75 8.40 8.85 10.70
N GLU A 76 9.53 9.19 11.31
CA GLU A 76 10.61 8.22 11.53
C GLU A 76 10.23 7.31 12.71
N MET A 77 10.25 6.00 12.48
CA MET A 77 10.01 5.03 13.54
C MET A 77 11.24 4.97 14.46
N PRO A 78 11.06 5.14 15.79
CA PRO A 78 12.17 5.02 16.72
C PRO A 78 12.67 3.58 16.76
N GLY A 79 13.98 3.41 16.95
CA GLY A 79 14.61 2.11 17.18
C GLY A 79 15.73 1.80 16.20
N ARG A 80 16.08 0.53 16.11
CA ARG A 80 17.15 0.00 15.26
C ARG A 80 16.60 -1.13 14.40
N GLN A 81 17.12 -1.27 13.19
CA GLN A 81 16.79 -2.42 12.35
C GLN A 81 17.12 -3.72 13.08
N LEU A 82 16.20 -4.68 13.02
CA LEU A 82 16.32 -5.92 13.80
C LEU A 82 17.62 -6.67 13.49
N GLY A 83 18.03 -6.74 12.21
CA GLY A 83 19.29 -7.40 11.83
C GLY A 83 20.55 -6.79 12.46
N GLN A 84 20.53 -5.50 12.81
CA GLN A 84 21.65 -4.84 13.49
C GLN A 84 21.60 -5.04 15.02
N ALA A 85 20.40 -5.16 15.59
CA ALA A 85 20.22 -5.35 17.03
C ALA A 85 20.37 -6.83 17.44
N TRP A 86 19.95 -7.76 16.59
CA TRP A 86 19.86 -9.20 16.86
C TRP A 86 21.14 -9.86 17.39
N PRO A 87 22.36 -9.57 16.85
CA PRO A 87 23.59 -10.18 17.34
C PRO A 87 23.87 -9.88 18.81
N ASN A 88 23.41 -8.71 19.30
CA ASN A 88 23.68 -8.22 20.65
C ASN A 88 22.49 -8.40 21.61
N MET A 89 21.39 -9.02 21.16
CA MET A 89 20.24 -9.31 22.02
C MET A 89 20.51 -10.50 22.93
N SER A 90 20.03 -10.43 24.17
CA SER A 90 19.94 -11.60 25.05
C SER A 90 18.92 -12.61 24.53
N ASP A 91 19.02 -13.87 24.95
CA ASP A 91 18.08 -14.92 24.53
C ASP A 91 16.64 -14.63 24.98
N ALA A 92 16.47 -14.00 26.14
CA ALA A 92 15.17 -13.51 26.60
C ALA A 92 14.59 -12.46 25.65
N ALA A 93 15.40 -11.47 25.24
CA ALA A 93 14.98 -10.43 24.30
C ALA A 93 14.66 -11.00 22.90
N ARG A 94 15.43 -11.98 22.41
CA ARG A 94 15.13 -12.69 21.17
C ARG A 94 13.81 -13.45 21.26
N SER A 95 13.60 -14.18 22.35
CA SER A 95 12.36 -14.94 22.57
C SER A 95 11.14 -14.04 22.59
N GLN A 96 11.22 -12.91 23.31
CA GLN A 96 10.17 -11.89 23.33
C GLN A 96 9.93 -11.30 21.94
N THR A 97 11.00 -10.96 21.20
CA THR A 97 10.90 -10.41 19.84
C THR A 97 10.21 -11.39 18.89
N ILE A 98 10.55 -12.69 18.95
CA ILE A 98 9.89 -13.74 18.17
C ILE A 98 8.41 -13.82 18.51
N SER A 99 8.06 -13.77 19.80
CA SER A 99 6.66 -13.77 20.24
C SER A 99 5.88 -12.58 19.68
N MET A 100 6.45 -11.37 19.75
CA MET A 100 5.83 -10.16 19.20
C MET A 100 5.66 -10.25 17.69
N LEU A 101 6.67 -10.72 16.95
CA LEU A 101 6.59 -10.90 15.50
C LEU A 101 5.49 -11.91 15.12
N LYS A 102 5.38 -13.03 15.84
CA LYS A 102 4.30 -14.01 15.63
C LYS A 102 2.93 -13.37 15.82
N GLN A 103 2.74 -12.59 16.89
CA GLN A 103 1.49 -11.88 17.15
C GLN A 103 1.15 -10.87 16.04
N HIS A 104 2.13 -10.08 15.60
CA HIS A 104 1.93 -9.12 14.53
C HIS A 104 1.58 -9.78 13.19
N LEU A 105 2.29 -10.85 12.83
CA LEU A 105 1.99 -11.61 11.61
C LEU A 105 0.61 -12.27 11.68
N ALA A 106 0.21 -12.79 12.83
CA ALA A 106 -1.13 -13.36 13.03
C ALA A 106 -2.22 -12.30 12.79
N GLN A 107 -2.06 -11.08 13.31
CA GLN A 107 -3.01 -10.00 13.05
C GLN A 107 -3.10 -9.64 11.57
N LEU A 108 -1.96 -9.53 10.88
CA LEU A 108 -1.93 -9.27 9.44
C LEU A 108 -2.62 -10.38 8.64
N HIS A 109 -2.44 -11.64 9.03
CA HIS A 109 -3.08 -12.78 8.37
C HIS A 109 -4.58 -12.89 8.64
N ASP A 110 -5.07 -12.29 9.73
CA ASP A 110 -6.50 -12.29 10.04
C ASP A 110 -7.27 -11.16 9.35
N LEU A 111 -6.56 -10.21 8.71
CA LEU A 111 -7.18 -9.18 7.89
C LEU A 111 -8.01 -9.81 6.77
N ARG A 112 -9.28 -9.44 6.71
CA ARG A 112 -10.23 -9.94 5.70
C ARG A 112 -10.47 -8.89 4.62
N PRO A 113 -10.65 -9.31 3.36
CA PRO A 113 -11.13 -8.41 2.33
C PRO A 113 -12.58 -7.97 2.61
N PRO A 114 -13.07 -6.88 1.97
CA PRO A 114 -14.44 -6.38 2.17
C PRO A 114 -15.54 -7.42 1.90
N SER A 115 -15.28 -8.36 0.99
CA SER A 115 -16.18 -9.47 0.69
C SER A 115 -15.40 -10.74 0.30
N PRO A 116 -15.97 -11.94 0.50
CA PRO A 116 -15.37 -13.18 0.04
C PRO A 116 -15.09 -13.15 -1.46
N GLY A 117 -13.83 -13.38 -1.84
CA GLY A 117 -13.39 -13.44 -3.23
C GLY A 117 -13.00 -12.11 -3.87
N TRP A 118 -13.12 -10.99 -3.15
CA TRP A 118 -12.66 -9.69 -3.63
C TRP A 118 -11.17 -9.69 -4.01
N VAL A 119 -10.87 -9.15 -5.19
CA VAL A 119 -9.51 -8.89 -5.67
C VAL A 119 -9.43 -7.43 -6.09
N GLY A 120 -8.79 -6.60 -5.27
CA GLY A 120 -8.69 -5.16 -5.44
C GLY A 120 -7.74 -4.57 -4.39
N SER A 121 -7.60 -3.24 -4.37
CA SER A 121 -6.80 -2.60 -3.31
C SER A 121 -7.55 -2.61 -1.97
N CYS A 122 -6.82 -2.41 -0.86
CA CYS A 122 -7.38 -2.48 0.50
C CYS A 122 -8.38 -1.34 0.81
N SER A 123 -8.38 -0.25 0.03
CA SER A 123 -9.40 0.81 0.09
C SER A 123 -10.60 0.59 -0.84
N GLY A 124 -10.73 -0.59 -1.47
CA GLY A 124 -11.79 -0.88 -2.44
C GLY A 124 -11.49 -0.41 -3.86
N GLY A 125 -10.24 -0.02 -4.13
CA GLY A 125 -9.79 0.44 -5.45
C GLY A 125 -9.37 -0.68 -6.40
N THR A 126 -8.82 -0.26 -7.54
CA THR A 126 -8.31 -1.14 -8.59
C THR A 126 -7.18 -2.05 -8.10
N ALA A 127 -7.14 -3.27 -8.64
CA ALA A 127 -6.06 -4.21 -8.37
C ALA A 127 -4.78 -3.78 -9.11
N TYR A 128 -3.63 -4.13 -8.54
CA TYR A 128 -2.31 -3.85 -9.12
C TYR A 128 -1.39 -5.04 -8.85
N ASP A 129 -0.84 -5.62 -9.91
CA ASP A 129 0.25 -6.58 -9.83
C ASP A 129 1.22 -6.28 -10.98
N HIS A 130 2.45 -5.91 -10.63
CA HIS A 130 3.50 -5.53 -11.58
C HIS A 130 3.89 -6.67 -12.54
N ARG A 131 3.49 -7.92 -12.25
CA ARG A 131 3.71 -9.08 -13.11
C ARG A 131 2.59 -9.27 -14.14
N LEU A 132 1.41 -8.70 -13.90
CA LEU A 132 0.23 -8.89 -14.74
C LEU A 132 0.06 -7.78 -15.77
N THR A 133 0.34 -6.55 -15.34
CA THR A 133 0.12 -5.36 -16.11
C THR A 133 1.43 -4.59 -16.16
N ASN A 134 1.78 -4.02 -17.32
CA ASN A 134 2.98 -3.19 -17.50
C ASN A 134 2.87 -1.86 -16.73
N LEU A 135 2.81 -1.94 -15.40
CA LEU A 135 2.66 -0.85 -14.44
C LEU A 135 1.30 -0.12 -14.46
N THR A 136 0.27 -0.70 -15.08
CA THR A 136 -1.10 -0.19 -15.03
C THR A 136 -1.94 -0.94 -14.01
N THR A 137 -3.01 -0.34 -13.50
CA THR A 137 -3.95 -1.06 -12.63
C THR A 137 -4.96 -1.85 -13.45
N CYS A 138 -5.38 -3.02 -12.98
CA CYS A 138 -6.54 -3.72 -13.52
C CYS A 138 -7.79 -3.39 -12.70
N ARG A 139 -8.97 -3.56 -13.31
CA ARG A 139 -10.24 -3.37 -12.61
C ARG A 139 -10.30 -4.23 -11.33
N PRO A 140 -11.05 -3.84 -10.30
CA PRO A 140 -11.34 -4.75 -9.20
C PRO A 140 -12.23 -5.91 -9.68
N PHE A 141 -12.21 -7.00 -8.92
CA PHE A 141 -13.01 -8.20 -9.16
C PHE A 141 -13.76 -8.59 -7.88
N ASP A 142 -15.05 -8.86 -8.00
CA ASP A 142 -15.89 -9.22 -6.85
C ASP A 142 -15.67 -10.68 -6.39
N PHE A 143 -15.13 -11.53 -7.26
CA PHE A 143 -14.80 -12.92 -6.95
C PHE A 143 -13.59 -13.41 -7.75
N VAL A 144 -12.87 -14.38 -7.18
CA VAL A 144 -11.62 -14.94 -7.71
C VAL A 144 -11.78 -15.49 -9.13
N GLY A 145 -12.93 -16.09 -9.45
CA GLY A 145 -13.21 -16.62 -10.79
C GLY A 145 -13.16 -15.55 -11.90
N ALA A 146 -13.65 -14.34 -11.63
CA ALA A 146 -13.60 -13.23 -12.59
C ALA A 146 -12.15 -12.76 -12.81
N PHE A 147 -11.35 -12.71 -11.74
CA PHE A 147 -9.93 -12.42 -11.83
C PHE A 147 -9.19 -13.48 -12.65
N HIS A 148 -9.41 -14.76 -12.37
CA HIS A 148 -8.81 -15.86 -13.15
C HIS A 148 -9.22 -15.82 -14.62
N GLY A 149 -10.50 -15.55 -14.92
CA GLY A 149 -10.98 -15.35 -16.28
C GLY A 149 -10.23 -14.23 -17.00
N PHE A 150 -9.98 -13.11 -16.32
CA PHE A 150 -9.16 -12.01 -16.83
C PHE A 150 -7.70 -12.44 -17.12
N LEU A 151 -7.09 -13.26 -16.25
CA LEU A 151 -5.72 -13.73 -16.45
C LEU A 151 -5.56 -14.62 -17.70
N VAL A 152 -6.58 -15.43 -18.01
CA VAL A 152 -6.53 -16.38 -19.14
C VAL A 152 -7.14 -15.86 -20.42
N ALA A 153 -7.91 -14.76 -20.37
CA ALA A 153 -8.52 -14.13 -21.54
C ALA A 153 -7.52 -13.86 -22.70
N PRO A 154 -6.28 -13.39 -22.46
CA PRO A 154 -5.30 -13.20 -23.53
C PRO A 154 -4.87 -14.50 -24.23
N VAL A 155 -4.98 -15.65 -23.56
CA VAL A 155 -4.59 -16.97 -24.09
C VAL A 155 -5.73 -17.60 -24.90
N SER A 156 -6.99 -17.31 -24.55
CA SER A 156 -8.17 -17.81 -25.28
C SER A 156 -8.41 -17.13 -26.64
N SER A 157 -7.77 -15.99 -26.91
CA SER A 157 -7.90 -15.25 -28.17
C SER A 157 -7.02 -15.79 -29.32
N VAL A 158 -6.25 -16.85 -29.09
CA VAL A 158 -5.36 -17.46 -30.09
C VAL A 158 -5.76 -18.92 -30.32
N LYS A 159 -6.97 -19.17 -30.86
CA LYS A 159 -7.31 -20.43 -31.55
C LYS A 159 -8.36 -20.20 -32.64
N SER A 160 -7.88 -19.90 -33.84
CA SER A 160 -8.52 -20.32 -35.10
C SER A 160 -7.41 -20.54 -36.12
N TRP A 161 -6.95 -21.80 -36.21
CA TRP A 161 -6.27 -22.32 -37.39
C TRP A 161 -7.32 -22.95 -38.30
#